data_AF-A0A661HVC9-F1
#
_entry.id   AF-A0A661HVC9-F1
#
_cell.length_a   1.000
_cell.length_b   1.000
_cell.length_c   1.000
_cell.angle_alpha   90.00
_cell.angle_beta   90.00
_cell.angle_gamma   90.00
#
_symmetry.space_group_name_H-M   'P 1'
#
loop_
_entity.id
_entity.type
_entity.pdbx_description
1 polymer ?
#
loop_
_entity_poly.entity_id
_entity_poly.type
_entity_poly.pdbx_seq_one_letter_code
_entity_poly.pdbx_strand_id
1 'polypeptide(L)'
;MQELSSGKIDFSQLSSIPFISASDKTISVRSINEDINSKHLNFRTSSIDLTQQNYVLTEFTTKIDEHNYHTTFGDYEIKEGRMLQLFYHNRWYGVIIGDPIEILHQLFNGEKPNSSKAYSLFKKARIAYPYDSTLRLYEQLWYQRFIVVKEQQKLSHIRDAYRRYQILETDKARTFYGQYIRKEIAIFLKAYPYPEYTKELNTLLTKLK
;
A
#
# COMPACT_ATOMS: atom_id res chain seq x y z
N MET A 1 23.42 6.23 -2.33
CA MET A 1 22.09 6.36 -1.70
C MET A 1 21.45 7.64 -2.20
N GLN A 2 20.13 7.70 -2.31
CA GLN A 2 19.40 8.92 -2.72
C GLN A 2 18.91 9.67 -1.48
N GLU A 3 19.01 11.01 -1.45
CA GLU A 3 18.40 11.82 -0.38
C GLU A 3 16.86 11.70 -0.43
N LEU A 4 16.24 11.52 0.72
CA LEU A 4 14.80 11.40 0.90
C LEU A 4 14.25 12.64 1.59
N SER A 5 13.16 13.21 1.04
CA SER A 5 12.45 14.38 1.61
C SER A 5 11.91 14.12 3.03
N SER A 6 11.66 12.85 3.35
CA SER A 6 11.38 12.37 4.69
C SER A 6 11.92 10.95 4.80
N GLY A 7 12.13 10.46 6.02
CA GLY A 7 12.47 9.06 6.22
C GLY A 7 11.33 8.07 5.86
N LYS A 8 10.25 8.51 5.20
CA LYS A 8 9.17 7.64 4.74
C LYS A 8 9.42 7.17 3.31
N ILE A 9 8.94 5.97 2.99
CA ILE A 9 8.93 5.48 1.61
C ILE A 9 7.84 6.22 0.86
N ASP A 10 8.24 7.13 -0.03
CA ASP A 10 7.36 7.72 -1.02
C ASP A 10 7.42 6.88 -2.30
N PHE A 11 6.34 6.15 -2.55
CA PHE A 11 6.19 5.31 -3.74
C PHE A 11 6.35 6.09 -5.05
N SER A 12 6.09 7.40 -5.06
CA SER A 12 6.28 8.22 -6.27
C SER A 12 7.76 8.38 -6.64
N GLN A 13 8.66 8.20 -5.67
CA GLN A 13 10.10 8.34 -5.84
C GLN A 13 10.82 6.98 -5.95
N LEU A 14 10.08 5.87 -5.88
CA LEU A 14 10.67 4.52 -5.80
C LEU A 14 11.63 4.23 -6.97
N SER A 15 11.29 4.68 -8.18
CA SER A 15 12.11 4.52 -9.39
C SER A 15 13.40 5.34 -9.40
N SER A 16 13.52 6.34 -8.53
CA SER A 16 14.73 7.16 -8.37
C SER A 16 15.65 6.69 -7.24
N ILE A 17 15.18 5.79 -6.39
CA ILE A 17 15.98 5.26 -5.29
C ILE A 17 16.85 4.12 -5.85
N PRO A 18 18.18 4.17 -5.65
CA PRO A 18 19.06 3.09 -6.10
C PRO A 18 18.71 1.79 -5.39
N PHE A 19 18.97 0.65 -6.02
CA PHE A 19 18.79 -0.66 -5.41
C PHE A 19 20.05 -1.53 -5.51
N ILE A 20 20.14 -2.51 -4.61
CA ILE A 20 21.19 -3.53 -4.54
C ILE A 20 20.56 -4.91 -4.60
N SER A 21 21.30 -5.91 -5.08
CA SER A 21 20.77 -7.28 -5.15
C SER A 21 20.60 -7.87 -3.75
N ALA A 22 19.54 -8.65 -3.54
CA ALA A 22 19.35 -9.44 -2.32
C ALA A 22 20.30 -10.65 -2.24
N SER A 23 21.01 -10.98 -3.33
CA SER A 23 22.00 -12.06 -3.37
C SER A 23 23.33 -11.71 -2.67
N ASP A 24 23.57 -10.42 -2.41
CA ASP A 24 24.78 -9.98 -1.72
C ASP A 24 24.67 -10.36 -0.24
N LYS A 25 25.66 -11.05 0.31
CA LYS A 25 25.62 -11.51 1.72
C LYS A 25 26.01 -10.43 2.72
N THR A 26 26.59 -9.34 2.25
CA THR A 26 27.09 -8.24 3.09
C THR A 26 26.78 -6.92 2.43
N ILE A 27 26.06 -6.05 3.14
CA ILE A 27 25.93 -4.65 2.74
C ILE A 27 27.13 -3.90 3.32
N SER A 28 27.81 -3.13 2.48
CA SER A 28 28.89 -2.25 2.91
C SER A 28 28.56 -0.83 2.48
N VAL A 29 28.50 0.08 3.45
CA VAL A 29 28.32 1.50 3.15
C VAL A 29 29.69 2.16 3.21
N ARG A 30 30.08 2.79 2.10
CA ARG A 30 31.29 3.61 1.99
C ARG A 30 30.90 5.07 1.87
N SER A 31 31.46 5.90 2.73
CA SER A 31 31.50 7.34 2.51
C SER A 31 32.83 7.73 1.88
N ILE A 32 32.79 8.73 1.01
CA ILE A 32 33.95 9.26 0.31
C ILE A 32 33.89 10.78 0.46
N ASN A 33 34.96 11.38 0.98
CA ASN A 33 35.13 12.83 1.13
C ASN A 33 34.18 13.52 2.12
N GLU A 34 33.61 12.80 3.09
CA GLU A 34 32.93 13.41 4.23
C GLU A 34 33.58 12.94 5.54
N ASP A 35 33.90 13.90 6.42
CA ASP A 35 34.26 13.62 7.81
C ASP A 35 33.02 13.10 8.54
N ILE A 36 32.80 11.80 8.43
CA ILE A 36 31.68 11.16 9.09
C ILE A 36 31.90 11.15 10.60
N ASN A 37 31.02 11.85 11.29
CA ASN A 37 30.85 11.63 12.71
C ASN A 37 30.02 10.36 12.93
N SER A 38 30.72 9.25 13.19
CA SER A 38 30.11 7.93 13.42
C SER A 38 29.11 7.92 14.58
N LYS A 39 29.16 8.88 15.51
CA LYS A 39 28.17 9.01 16.60
C LYS A 39 26.80 9.50 16.13
N HIS A 40 26.69 10.03 14.91
CA HIS A 40 25.43 10.55 14.34
C HIS A 40 24.89 9.71 13.18
N LEU A 41 25.59 8.64 12.79
CA LEU A 41 25.08 7.69 11.80
C LEU A 41 24.02 6.80 12.45
N ASN A 42 22.80 6.86 11.92
CA ASN A 42 21.73 5.97 12.35
C ASN A 42 21.20 5.22 11.12
N PHE A 43 21.33 3.90 11.13
CA PHE A 43 20.76 3.03 10.11
C PHE A 43 19.45 2.43 10.57
N ARG A 44 18.50 2.30 9.65
CA ARG A 44 17.25 1.56 9.87
C ARG A 44 16.79 0.86 8.61
N THR A 45 15.94 -0.12 8.76
CA THR A 45 15.32 -0.80 7.62
C THR A 45 13.80 -0.59 7.64
N SER A 46 13.22 -0.33 6.48
CA SER A 46 11.78 -0.14 6.31
C SER A 46 11.28 -1.11 5.25
N SER A 47 10.20 -1.83 5.52
CA SER A 47 9.53 -2.63 4.49
C SER A 47 8.92 -1.70 3.44
N ILE A 48 9.05 -2.07 2.17
CA ILE A 48 8.34 -1.43 1.05
C ILE A 48 6.83 -1.77 1.13
N ASP A 49 6.44 -2.78 1.91
CA ASP A 49 5.04 -3.18 2.24
C ASP A 49 4.36 -2.27 3.28
N LEU A 50 4.48 -0.94 3.15
CA LEU A 50 3.48 0.04 3.62
C LEU A 50 3.13 0.12 5.10
N THR A 51 3.84 -0.64 5.89
CA THR A 51 3.89 -0.55 7.32
C THR A 51 5.33 -0.22 7.62
N GLN A 52 5.56 1.02 8.04
CA GLN A 52 6.84 1.41 8.59
C GLN A 52 7.03 0.58 9.86
N GLN A 53 7.88 -0.42 9.79
CA GLN A 53 8.36 -1.11 10.98
C GLN A 53 9.67 -0.45 11.35
N ASN A 54 9.70 0.20 12.52
CA ASN A 54 10.93 0.76 13.06
C ASN A 54 11.81 -0.41 13.50
N TYR A 55 12.81 -0.74 12.70
CA TYR A 55 13.94 -1.55 13.16
C TYR A 55 15.15 -0.65 13.29
N VAL A 56 15.64 -0.49 14.52
CA VAL A 56 16.90 0.19 14.80
C VAL A 56 18.00 -0.85 14.62
N LEU A 57 18.85 -0.66 13.61
CA LEU A 57 20.09 -1.42 13.46
C LEU A 57 21.21 -0.51 13.95
N THR A 58 21.61 -0.70 15.20
CA THR A 58 22.80 -0.09 15.79
C THR A 58 23.99 -0.99 15.49
N GLU A 59 24.82 -0.61 14.53
CA GLU A 59 26.02 -1.37 14.16
C GLU A 59 27.27 -0.49 14.03
N PHE A 60 28.42 -1.16 14.12
CA PHE A 60 29.75 -0.59 14.31
C PHE A 60 30.33 -0.07 12.99
N THR A 61 30.60 1.23 12.93
CA THR A 61 31.31 1.85 11.79
C THR A 61 32.81 1.86 12.07
N THR A 62 33.60 1.24 11.17
CA THR A 62 35.06 1.22 11.24
C THR A 62 35.64 2.24 10.26
N LYS A 63 36.56 3.10 10.72
CA LYS A 63 37.31 3.99 9.83
C LYS A 63 38.41 3.18 9.13
N ILE A 64 38.38 3.10 7.80
CA ILE A 64 39.39 2.39 7.00
C ILE A 64 40.59 3.31 6.73
N ASP A 65 40.34 4.58 6.39
CA ASP A 65 41.36 5.61 6.20
C ASP A 65 40.76 7.01 6.48
N GLU A 66 41.52 8.10 6.25
CA GLU A 66 41.11 9.48 6.57
C GLU A 66 39.69 9.84 6.08
N HIS A 67 39.27 9.34 4.91
CA HIS A 67 38.03 9.74 4.25
C HIS A 67 37.07 8.57 3.99
N ASN A 68 37.48 7.34 4.29
CA ASN A 68 36.70 6.14 4.03
C ASN A 68 36.28 5.45 5.32
N TYR A 69 34.98 5.26 5.45
CA TYR A 69 34.34 4.55 6.54
C TYR A 69 33.64 3.32 5.99
N HIS A 70 33.60 2.25 6.77
CA HIS A 70 32.95 1.01 6.44
C HIS A 70 32.05 0.55 7.58
N THR A 71 30.77 0.39 7.27
CA THR A 71 29.80 -0.20 8.17
C THR A 71 29.46 -1.59 7.64
N THR A 72 29.64 -2.61 8.47
CA THR A 72 29.24 -3.99 8.19
C THR A 72 27.99 -4.29 8.98
N PHE A 73 27.00 -4.86 8.31
CA PHE A 73 25.78 -5.34 8.97
C PHE A 73 25.94 -6.82 9.31
N GLY A 74 26.29 -7.13 10.56
CA GLY A 74 26.86 -8.41 10.97
C GLY A 74 25.87 -9.58 10.90
N ASP A 75 24.77 -9.46 11.64
CA ASP A 75 23.69 -10.47 11.69
C ASP A 75 22.44 -10.03 10.91
N TYR A 76 22.55 -8.96 10.12
CA TYR A 76 21.41 -8.47 9.36
C TYR A 76 21.09 -9.40 8.20
N GLU A 77 20.00 -10.15 8.34
CA GLU A 77 19.42 -10.89 7.23
C GLU A 77 18.86 -9.91 6.20
N ILE A 78 19.50 -9.87 5.04
CA ILE A 78 19.10 -9.08 3.87
C ILE A 78 17.79 -9.66 3.36
N LYS A 79 16.68 -8.94 3.59
CA LYS A 79 15.37 -9.33 3.08
C LYS A 79 15.00 -8.46 1.90
N GLU A 80 14.70 -9.12 0.79
CA GLU A 80 14.11 -8.49 -0.39
C GLU A 80 12.84 -7.72 -0.02
N GLY A 81 12.59 -6.60 -0.68
CA GLY A 81 11.43 -5.76 -0.37
C GLY A 81 11.63 -4.85 0.83
N ARG A 82 12.88 -4.69 1.31
CA ARG A 82 13.24 -3.70 2.34
C ARG A 82 14.05 -2.56 1.75
N MET A 83 13.96 -1.40 2.39
CA MET A 83 14.79 -0.24 2.13
C MET A 83 15.71 -0.01 3.32
N LEU A 84 17.02 0.02 3.08
CA LEU A 84 18.01 0.46 4.05
C LEU A 84 18.06 1.99 4.02
N GLN A 85 17.93 2.59 5.19
CA GLN A 85 17.91 4.04 5.37
C GLN A 85 19.04 4.48 6.29
N LEU A 86 19.71 5.56 5.91
CA LEU A 86 20.70 6.26 6.70
C LEU A 86 20.16 7.63 7.09
N PHE A 87 20.22 7.98 8.37
CA PHE A 87 20.02 9.35 8.84
C PHE A 87 21.36 9.97 9.20
N TYR A 88 21.68 11.11 8.57
CA TYR A 88 22.92 11.82 8.77
C TYR A 88 22.71 13.33 8.55
N HIS A 89 23.23 14.17 9.45
CA HIS A 89 23.08 15.64 9.42
C HIS A 89 21.65 16.12 9.09
N ASN A 90 20.65 15.58 9.80
CA ASN A 90 19.23 15.91 9.61
C ASN A 90 18.65 15.55 8.22
N ARG A 91 19.36 14.75 7.43
CA ARG A 91 18.91 14.24 6.13
C ARG A 91 18.74 12.73 6.16
N TRP A 92 17.81 12.25 5.34
CA TRP A 92 17.59 10.82 5.13
C TRP A 92 18.16 10.40 3.80
N TYR A 93 18.78 9.24 3.76
CA TYR A 93 19.29 8.61 2.54
C TYR A 93 18.76 7.18 2.45
N GLY A 94 18.47 6.70 1.25
CA GLY A 94 17.90 5.36 1.03
C GLY A 94 18.57 4.56 -0.08
N VAL A 95 18.52 3.23 0.07
CA VAL A 95 18.78 2.23 -0.98
C VAL A 95 17.81 1.06 -0.80
N ILE A 96 17.25 0.54 -1.90
CA ILE A 96 16.33 -0.60 -1.89
C ILE A 96 17.10 -1.92 -1.98
N ILE A 97 16.63 -2.95 -1.30
CA ILE A 97 17.16 -4.32 -1.36
C ILE A 97 16.25 -5.14 -2.27
N GLY A 98 16.78 -5.58 -3.41
CA GLY A 98 16.08 -6.23 -4.52
C GLY A 98 15.64 -5.25 -5.60
N ASP A 99 15.27 -5.76 -6.80
CA ASP A 99 14.73 -4.91 -7.85
C ASP A 99 13.33 -4.41 -7.44
N PRO A 100 13.12 -3.09 -7.32
CA PRO A 100 11.83 -2.57 -6.88
C PRO A 100 10.67 -2.94 -7.80
N ILE A 101 10.89 -3.13 -9.11
CA ILE A 101 9.80 -3.51 -10.03
C ILE A 101 9.36 -4.96 -9.82
N GLU A 102 10.32 -5.87 -9.62
CA GLU A 102 10.06 -7.28 -9.34
C GLU A 102 9.37 -7.46 -7.99
N ILE A 103 9.81 -6.73 -6.97
CA ILE A 103 9.17 -6.69 -5.65
C ILE A 103 7.71 -6.27 -5.76
N LEU A 104 7.42 -5.23 -6.55
CA LEU A 104 6.04 -4.78 -6.76
C LEU A 104 5.21 -5.83 -7.52
N HIS A 105 5.78 -6.50 -8.51
CA HIS A 105 5.10 -7.60 -9.21
C HIS A 105 4.73 -8.72 -8.25
N GLN A 106 5.68 -9.20 -7.43
CA GLN A 106 5.43 -10.24 -6.42
C GLN A 106 4.36 -9.80 -5.41
N LEU A 107 4.43 -8.55 -4.93
CA LEU A 107 3.48 -8.00 -3.97
C LEU A 107 2.04 -7.99 -4.51
N PHE A 108 1.85 -7.59 -5.76
CA PHE A 108 0.51 -7.51 -6.38
C PHE A 108 0.03 -8.83 -6.97
N ASN A 109 0.94 -9.79 -7.20
CA ASN A 109 0.61 -11.17 -7.55
C ASN A 109 0.13 -11.97 -6.33
N GLY A 110 0.59 -11.63 -5.12
CA GLY A 110 0.17 -12.27 -3.88
C GLY A 110 -1.31 -12.04 -3.57
N GLU A 111 -2.06 -13.12 -3.34
CA GLU A 111 -3.44 -13.04 -2.86
C GLU A 111 -3.49 -12.54 -1.41
N LYS A 112 -3.65 -11.23 -1.22
CA LYS A 112 -4.04 -10.66 0.09
C LYS A 112 -5.44 -10.05 0.02
N PRO A 113 -6.32 -10.29 1.01
CA PRO A 113 -7.76 -9.96 0.93
C PRO A 113 -8.10 -8.46 1.00
N ASN A 114 -7.15 -7.56 1.26
CA ASN A 114 -7.43 -6.12 1.40
C ASN A 114 -7.30 -5.36 0.07
N SER A 115 -8.28 -5.54 -0.82
CA SER A 115 -8.32 -4.95 -2.17
C SER A 115 -8.29 -3.42 -2.20
N SER A 116 -8.87 -2.75 -1.18
CA SER A 116 -8.87 -1.28 -1.08
C SER A 116 -7.47 -0.73 -0.80
N LYS A 117 -6.75 -1.33 0.17
CA LYS A 117 -5.35 -0.99 0.41
C LYS A 117 -4.54 -1.33 -0.84
N ALA A 118 -4.56 -2.57 -1.33
CA ALA A 118 -3.83 -3.01 -2.53
C ALA A 118 -3.98 -2.03 -3.71
N TYR A 119 -5.22 -1.61 -4.02
CA TYR A 119 -5.48 -0.68 -5.12
C TYR A 119 -4.89 0.73 -4.89
N SER A 120 -4.95 1.27 -3.68
CA SER A 120 -4.34 2.57 -3.37
C SER A 120 -2.82 2.57 -3.54
N LEU A 121 -2.19 1.44 -3.28
CA LEU A 121 -0.73 1.23 -3.34
C LEU A 121 -0.28 1.06 -4.77
N PHE A 122 -1.07 0.29 -5.50
CA PHE A 122 -0.93 0.10 -6.92
C PHE A 122 -0.95 1.44 -7.68
N LYS A 123 -1.89 2.34 -7.35
CA LYS A 123 -1.91 3.70 -7.94
C LYS A 123 -0.61 4.46 -7.72
N LYS A 124 -0.01 4.35 -6.53
CA LYS A 124 1.26 5.01 -6.24
C LYS A 124 2.42 4.36 -6.99
N ALA A 125 2.45 3.03 -7.08
CA ALA A 125 3.43 2.29 -7.87
C ALA A 125 3.38 2.68 -9.36
N ARG A 126 2.18 2.91 -9.91
CA ARG A 126 1.99 3.38 -11.30
C ARG A 126 2.51 4.78 -11.57
N ILE A 127 2.62 5.63 -10.54
CA ILE A 127 3.25 6.94 -10.68
C ILE A 127 4.76 6.78 -10.89
N ALA A 128 5.42 5.89 -10.14
CA ALA A 128 6.86 5.65 -10.28
C ALA A 128 7.22 4.80 -11.50
N TYR A 129 6.36 3.85 -11.90
CA TYR A 129 6.55 2.96 -13.04
C TYR A 129 5.38 3.05 -14.04
N PRO A 130 5.21 4.19 -14.73
CA PRO A 130 4.06 4.45 -15.59
C PRO A 130 4.01 3.58 -16.85
N TYR A 131 5.16 3.07 -17.30
CA TYR A 131 5.27 2.29 -18.54
C TYR A 131 5.33 0.77 -18.33
N ASP A 132 5.32 0.29 -17.08
CA ASP A 132 5.37 -1.14 -16.81
C ASP A 132 4.07 -1.86 -17.21
N SER A 133 4.19 -2.88 -18.05
CA SER A 133 3.05 -3.61 -18.62
C SER A 133 2.38 -4.54 -17.62
N THR A 134 3.16 -5.18 -16.75
CA THR A 134 2.65 -6.14 -15.75
C THR A 134 1.83 -5.42 -14.68
N LEU A 135 2.33 -4.29 -14.18
CA LEU A 135 1.57 -3.41 -13.31
C LEU A 135 0.29 -2.97 -14.01
N ARG A 136 0.34 -2.45 -15.25
CA ARG A 136 -0.88 -2.05 -15.97
C ARG A 136 -1.95 -3.16 -16.05
N LEU A 137 -1.54 -4.41 -16.22
CA LEU A 137 -2.45 -5.56 -16.19
C LEU A 137 -3.04 -5.80 -14.79
N TYR A 138 -2.22 -5.72 -13.74
CA TYR A 138 -2.69 -5.79 -12.36
C TYR A 138 -3.65 -4.65 -11.99
N GLU A 139 -3.53 -3.46 -12.59
CA GLU A 139 -4.46 -2.34 -12.36
C GLU A 139 -5.91 -2.75 -12.65
N GLN A 140 -6.11 -3.39 -13.80
CA GLN A 140 -7.44 -3.77 -14.27
C GLN A 140 -8.03 -4.86 -13.37
N LEU A 141 -7.22 -5.87 -13.03
CA LEU A 141 -7.63 -6.96 -12.14
C LEU A 141 -7.98 -6.46 -10.74
N TRP A 142 -7.13 -5.62 -10.15
CA TRP A 142 -7.38 -5.06 -8.82
C TRP A 142 -8.52 -4.05 -8.81
N TYR A 143 -8.71 -3.28 -9.88
CA TYR A 143 -9.87 -2.40 -10.03
C TYR A 143 -11.18 -3.19 -10.08
N GLN A 144 -11.23 -4.28 -10.85
CA GLN A 144 -12.38 -5.19 -10.88
C GLN A 144 -12.66 -5.77 -9.49
N ARG A 145 -11.64 -6.32 -8.81
CA ARG A 145 -11.78 -6.85 -7.43
C ARG A 145 -12.26 -5.78 -6.45
N PHE A 146 -11.75 -4.54 -6.57
CA PHE A 146 -12.16 -3.42 -5.72
C PHE A 146 -13.63 -3.02 -5.96
N ILE A 147 -14.07 -2.96 -7.22
CA ILE A 147 -15.47 -2.72 -7.56
C ILE A 147 -16.35 -3.79 -6.92
N VAL A 148 -16.03 -5.07 -7.10
CA VAL A 148 -16.80 -6.20 -6.54
C VAL A 148 -16.91 -6.09 -5.02
N VAL A 149 -15.81 -5.79 -4.32
CA VAL A 149 -15.85 -5.62 -2.85
C VAL A 149 -16.72 -4.43 -2.44
N LYS A 150 -16.61 -3.28 -3.12
CA LYS A 150 -17.45 -2.11 -2.85
C LYS A 150 -18.93 -2.37 -3.15
N GLU A 151 -19.20 -3.12 -4.20
CA GLU A 151 -20.54 -3.54 -4.60
C GLU A 151 -21.15 -4.44 -3.51
N GLN A 152 -20.44 -5.48 -3.08
CA GLN A 152 -20.87 -6.37 -2.00
C GLN A 152 -21.12 -5.62 -0.68
N GLN A 153 -20.24 -4.68 -0.31
CA GLN A 153 -20.42 -3.84 0.89
C GLN A 153 -21.70 -3.00 0.83
N LYS A 154 -21.94 -2.33 -0.30
CA LYS A 154 -23.17 -1.53 -0.49
C LYS A 154 -24.42 -2.40 -0.50
N LEU A 155 -24.36 -3.58 -1.12
CA LEU A 155 -25.47 -4.53 -1.13
C LEU A 155 -25.79 -5.02 0.30
N SER A 156 -24.76 -5.32 1.10
CA SER A 156 -24.94 -5.66 2.52
C SER A 156 -25.63 -4.53 3.29
N HIS A 157 -25.20 -3.29 3.08
CA HIS A 157 -25.83 -2.11 3.68
C HIS A 157 -27.32 -1.97 3.32
N ILE A 158 -27.67 -2.19 2.05
CA ILE A 158 -29.08 -2.18 1.60
C ILE A 158 -29.87 -3.29 2.28
N ARG A 159 -29.33 -4.51 2.36
CA ARG A 159 -29.97 -5.65 3.03
C ARG A 159 -30.19 -5.39 4.52
N ASP A 160 -29.21 -4.82 5.21
CA ASP A 160 -29.33 -4.49 6.62
C ASP A 160 -30.32 -3.33 6.87
N ALA A 161 -30.33 -2.33 5.99
CA ALA A 161 -31.35 -1.27 6.03
C ALA A 161 -32.77 -1.86 5.81
N TYR A 162 -32.92 -2.78 4.87
CA TYR A 162 -34.20 -3.46 4.65
C TYR A 162 -34.63 -4.31 5.86
N ARG A 163 -33.72 -5.05 6.51
CA ARG A 163 -34.03 -5.77 7.76
C ARG A 163 -34.52 -4.83 8.86
N ARG A 164 -33.88 -3.65 9.02
CA ARG A 164 -34.34 -2.62 9.97
C ARG A 164 -35.71 -2.07 9.61
N TYR A 165 -35.98 -1.85 8.32
CA TYR A 165 -37.29 -1.42 7.84
C TYR A 165 -38.41 -2.40 8.25
N GLN A 166 -38.15 -3.71 8.21
CA GLN A 166 -39.15 -4.74 8.53
C GLN A 166 -39.60 -4.73 10.00
N ILE A 167 -38.76 -4.24 10.92
CA ILE A 167 -39.05 -4.20 12.36
C ILE A 167 -39.52 -2.82 12.85
N LEU A 168 -39.66 -1.83 11.97
CA LEU A 168 -40.21 -0.52 12.33
C LEU A 168 -41.71 -0.65 12.65
N GLU A 169 -42.10 -0.24 13.86
CA GLU A 169 -43.47 -0.37 14.37
C GLU A 169 -44.41 0.77 13.89
N THR A 170 -43.87 1.95 13.60
CA THR A 170 -44.67 3.12 13.21
C THR A 170 -44.69 3.33 11.70
N ASP A 171 -45.89 3.54 11.15
CA ASP A 171 -46.08 3.74 9.70
C ASP A 171 -45.32 4.96 9.17
N LYS A 172 -45.27 6.07 9.93
CA LYS A 172 -44.51 7.27 9.55
C LYS A 172 -43.00 6.99 9.44
N ALA A 173 -42.43 6.26 10.40
CA ALA A 173 -41.01 5.89 10.34
C ALA A 173 -40.75 4.91 9.19
N ARG A 174 -41.68 3.97 8.96
CA ARG A 174 -41.60 3.00 7.87
C ARG A 174 -41.59 3.69 6.51
N THR A 175 -42.50 4.65 6.25
CA THR A 175 -42.52 5.40 4.99
C THR A 175 -41.25 6.23 4.77
N PHE A 176 -40.78 6.96 5.80
CA PHE A 176 -39.56 7.76 5.70
C PHE A 176 -38.33 6.87 5.42
N TYR A 177 -38.18 5.78 6.17
CA TYR A 177 -37.05 4.87 6.00
C TYR A 177 -37.13 4.07 4.69
N GLY A 178 -38.33 3.74 4.23
CA GLY A 178 -38.58 3.12 2.93
C GLY A 178 -38.14 4.01 1.77
N GLN A 179 -38.42 5.32 1.83
CA GLN A 179 -37.91 6.29 0.84
C GLN A 179 -36.39 6.38 0.83
N TYR A 180 -35.75 6.36 2.00
CA TYR A 180 -34.29 6.31 2.11
C TYR A 180 -33.71 5.06 1.42
N ILE A 181 -34.25 3.87 1.70
CA ILE A 181 -33.78 2.62 1.08
C ILE A 181 -34.02 2.65 -0.44
N ARG A 182 -35.16 3.15 -0.92
CA ARG A 182 -35.43 3.32 -2.36
C ARG A 182 -34.37 4.16 -3.04
N LYS A 183 -33.94 5.27 -2.41
CA LYS A 183 -32.88 6.13 -2.93
C LYS A 183 -31.52 5.42 -2.99
N GLU A 184 -31.17 4.67 -1.94
CA GLU A 184 -29.93 3.88 -1.91
C GLU A 184 -29.91 2.80 -3.00
N ILE A 185 -31.03 2.09 -3.21
CA ILE A 185 -31.18 1.10 -4.29
C ILE A 185 -31.04 1.76 -5.66
N ALA A 186 -31.67 2.91 -5.89
CA ALA A 186 -31.57 3.64 -7.15
C ALA A 186 -30.13 4.09 -7.45
N ILE A 187 -29.41 4.59 -6.44
CA ILE A 187 -27.99 4.95 -6.55
C ILE A 187 -27.14 3.72 -6.85
N PHE A 188 -27.43 2.58 -6.20
CA PHE A 188 -26.72 1.32 -6.43
C PHE A 188 -26.91 0.83 -7.87
N LEU A 189 -28.15 0.72 -8.35
CA LEU A 189 -28.46 0.23 -9.71
C LEU A 189 -27.88 1.15 -10.79
N LYS A 190 -27.82 2.46 -10.53
CA LYS A 190 -27.16 3.42 -11.43
C LYS A 190 -25.64 3.24 -11.48
N ALA A 191 -25.02 2.87 -10.35
CA ALA A 191 -23.58 2.67 -10.25
C ALA A 191 -23.12 1.28 -10.72
N TYR A 192 -23.98 0.27 -10.59
CA TYR A 192 -23.68 -1.13 -10.88
C TYR A 192 -24.86 -1.77 -11.65
N PRO A 193 -24.90 -1.66 -12.99
CA PRO A 193 -26.03 -2.11 -13.80
C PRO A 193 -26.04 -3.65 -14.05
N TYR A 194 -25.41 -4.44 -13.18
CA TYR A 194 -25.25 -5.87 -13.41
C TYR A 194 -26.56 -6.66 -13.19
N PRO A 195 -26.86 -7.67 -14.03
CA PRO A 195 -28.13 -8.40 -13.96
C PRO A 195 -28.34 -9.17 -12.65
N GLU A 196 -27.25 -9.65 -12.04
CA GLU A 196 -27.28 -10.60 -10.93
C GLU A 196 -28.01 -10.06 -9.68
N TYR A 197 -27.87 -8.77 -9.37
CA TYR A 197 -28.53 -8.13 -8.23
C TYR A 197 -29.80 -7.37 -8.60
N THR A 198 -30.02 -7.11 -9.89
CA THR A 198 -31.16 -6.33 -10.38
C THR A 198 -32.50 -6.98 -9.99
N LYS A 199 -32.60 -8.31 -10.07
CA LYS A 199 -33.81 -9.05 -9.67
C LYS A 199 -34.09 -8.95 -8.16
N GLU A 200 -33.07 -9.13 -7.32
CA GLU A 200 -33.19 -9.02 -5.86
C GLU A 200 -33.62 -7.60 -5.46
N LEU A 201 -32.93 -6.58 -5.98
CA LEU A 201 -33.17 -5.19 -5.62
C LEU A 201 -34.54 -4.70 -6.11
N ASN A 202 -34.97 -5.09 -7.32
CA ASN A 202 -36.33 -4.81 -7.79
C ASN A 202 -37.39 -5.49 -6.91
N THR A 203 -37.13 -6.70 -6.42
CA THR A 203 -38.02 -7.39 -5.48
C THR A 203 -38.09 -6.67 -4.13
N LEU A 204 -36.99 -6.05 -3.67
CA LEU A 204 -37.01 -5.23 -2.46
C LEU A 204 -37.81 -3.94 -2.68
N LEU A 205 -37.65 -3.28 -3.83
CA LEU A 205 -38.38 -2.05 -4.17
C LEU A 205 -39.90 -2.23 -4.14
N THR A 206 -40.42 -3.38 -4.57
CA THR A 206 -41.87 -3.66 -4.52
C THR A 206 -42.39 -3.90 -3.10
N LYS A 207 -41.53 -4.27 -2.16
CA LYS A 207 -41.88 -4.55 -0.75
C LYS A 207 -41.79 -3.33 0.16
N LEU A 208 -41.14 -2.26 -0.28
CA LEU A 208 -41.06 -0.99 0.44
C LEU A 208 -42.38 -0.22 0.23
N LYS A 209 -43.11 0.11 1.30
CA LYS A 209 -44.34 0.89 1.28
C LYS A 209 -44.06 2.36 1.56
#